data_AF-A0A7G8E8X4-F1
#
_entry.id   AF-A0A7G8E8X4-F1
#
_cell.length_a   1.000
_cell.length_b   1.000
_cell.length_c   1.000
_cell.angle_alpha   90.00
_cell.angle_beta   90.00
_cell.angle_gamma   90.00
#
_symmetry.space_group_name_H-M   'P 1'
#
loop_
_entity.id
_entity.type
_entity.pdbx_description
1 polymer ?
#
loop_
_entity_poly.entity_id
_entity_poly.type
_entity_poly.pdbx_seq_one_letter_code
_entity_poly.pdbx_strand_id
1 'polypeptide(L)' 'MLVSAVISTYLLTHLHHVLQRAEYGASQEGRSTQAANYAQLRKVLCMDARSMKDASALGQHDDGIEQAA' A
#
# COMPACT_ATOMS: atom_id res chain seq x y z
N MET A 1 4.30 -18.04 -4.51
CA MET A 1 5.36 -17.30 -3.79
C MET A 1 4.80 -15.94 -3.37
N LEU A 2 3.96 -15.90 -2.33
CA LEU A 2 3.28 -14.71 -1.81
C LEU A 2 4.11 -14.06 -0.67
N VAL A 3 5.43 -13.92 -0.86
CA VAL A 3 6.29 -13.32 0.19
C VAL A 3 6.09 -11.80 0.28
N SER A 4 5.32 -11.19 -0.63
CA SER A 4 5.09 -9.74 -0.65
C SER A 4 3.72 -9.28 -0.13
N ALA A 5 2.81 -10.16 0.30
CA ALA A 5 1.41 -9.79 0.50
C ALA A 5 0.90 -9.84 1.96
N VAL A 6 1.79 -9.92 2.95
CA VAL A 6 1.42 -9.70 4.37
C VAL A 6 1.99 -8.36 4.84
N ILE A 7 1.63 -7.27 4.15
CA ILE A 7 1.62 -5.98 4.85
C ILE A 7 0.28 -5.94 5.58
N SER A 8 0.27 -6.45 6.82
CA SER A 8 -0.88 -6.27 7.71
C SER A 8 -1.28 -4.80 7.74
N THR A 9 -2.58 -4.50 7.89
CA THR A 9 -3.09 -3.12 8.02
C THR A 9 -2.29 -2.28 9.02
N TYR A 10 -1.78 -2.93 10.06
CA TYR A 10 -0.85 -2.36 11.03
C TYR A 10 0.47 -1.87 10.40
N LEU A 11 1.16 -2.69 9.60
CA LEU A 11 2.40 -2.33 8.94
C LEU A 11 2.19 -1.22 7.91
N LEU A 12 1.08 -1.26 7.17
CA LEU A 12 0.69 -0.20 6.23
C LEU A 12 0.50 1.14 6.96
N THR A 13 -0.25 1.12 8.07
CA THR A 13 -0.53 2.31 8.88
C THR A 13 0.76 2.84 9.50
N HIS A 14 1.63 1.95 10.01
CA HIS A 14 2.92 2.33 10.57
C HIS A 14 3.82 2.99 9.53
N LEU A 15 3.91 2.39 8.35
CA LEU A 15 4.77 2.90 7.29
C LEU A 15 4.27 4.24 6.75
N HIS A 16 2.95 4.42 6.65
CA HIS A 16 2.35 5.72 6.32
C HIS A 16 2.75 6.80 7.32
N HIS A 17 2.69 6.51 8.63
CA HIS A 17 3.10 7.44 9.68
C HIS A 17 4.60 7.76 9.64
N VAL A 18 5.46 6.76 9.43
CA VAL A 18 6.91 6.95 9.33
C VAL A 18 7.25 7.85 8.14
N LEU A 19 6.64 7.61 6.98
CA LEU A 19 6.86 8.41 5.77
C LEU A 19 6.35 9.84 5.92
N GLN A 20 5.18 10.04 6.54
CA GLN A 20 4.67 11.39 6.81
C GLN A 20 5.58 12.16 7.76
N ARG A 21 6.14 11.50 8.78
CA ARG A 21 7.11 12.14 9.69
C ARG A 21 8.42 12.49 8.99
N ALA A 22 8.90 11.62 8.11
CA ALA A 22 10.11 11.85 7.32
C ALA A 22 9.92 12.98 6.28
N GLU A 23 8.75 13.04 5.63
CA GLU A 23 8.33 14.13 4.73
C GLU A 23 8.36 15.47 5.45
N TYR A 24 7.76 15.54 6.64
CA TYR A 24 7.76 16.75 7.46
C TYR A 24 9.17 17.15 7.90
N GLY A 25 9.99 16.21 8.38
CA GLY A 25 11.38 16.49 8.75
C GLY A 25 12.22 17.03 7.59
N ALA A 26 12.14 16.37 6.43
CA ALA A 26 12.84 16.82 5.23
C ALA A 26 12.37 18.20 4.74
N SER A 27 11.08 18.51 4.88
CA SER A 27 10.53 19.84 4.55
C SER A 27 11.07 20.92 5.47
N GLN A 28 11.14 20.65 6.78
CA GLN A 28 11.71 21.57 7.78
C GLN A 28 13.20 21.81 7.55
N GLU A 29 13.93 20.83 7.04
CA GLU A 29 15.36 20.91 6.72
C GLU A 29 15.63 21.48 5.32
N GLY A 30 14.60 21.94 4.59
CA GLY A 30 14.71 22.48 3.23
C GLY A 30 15.06 21.45 2.15
N ARG A 31 15.06 20.15 2.48
CA ARG A 31 15.37 19.04 1.59
C ARG A 31 14.16 18.64 0.75
N SER A 32 13.73 19.56 -0.11
CA SER A 32 12.51 19.46 -0.92
C SER A 32 12.42 18.18 -1.77
N THR A 33 13.54 17.74 -2.37
CA THR A 33 13.59 16.48 -3.14
C THR A 33 13.28 15.26 -2.27
N GLN A 34 13.78 15.26 -1.04
CA GLN A 34 13.59 14.14 -0.12
C GLN A 34 12.16 14.11 0.41
N ALA A 35 11.58 15.28 0.72
CA ALA A 35 10.16 15.40 1.07
C ALA A 35 9.25 14.89 -0.07
N ALA A 36 9.52 15.28 -1.31
CA ALA A 36 8.79 14.80 -2.47
C ALA A 36 8.90 13.27 -2.64
N ASN A 37 10.09 12.71 -2.41
CA ASN A 37 10.30 11.26 -2.47
C ASN A 37 9.45 10.52 -1.41
N TYR A 38 9.43 11.01 -0.16
CA TYR A 38 8.59 10.42 0.90
C TYR A 38 7.10 10.51 0.58
N ALA A 39 6.64 11.63 0.02
CA ALA A 39 5.25 11.80 -0.42
C ALA A 39 4.88 10.83 -1.55
N GLN A 40 5.78 10.63 -2.54
CA GLN A 40 5.58 9.66 -3.62
C GLN A 40 5.53 8.23 -3.10
N LEU A 41 6.42 7.85 -2.17
CA LEU A 41 6.43 6.51 -1.59
C LEU A 41 5.14 6.24 -0.79
N ARG A 42 4.64 7.24 -0.05
CA ARG A 42 3.36 7.19 0.65
C ARG A 42 2.18 6.99 -0.31
N LYS A 43 2.22 7.63 -1.49
CA LYS A 43 1.21 7.47 -2.54
C LYS A 43 1.21 6.04 -3.11
N VAL A 44 2.37 5.48 -3.40
CA VAL A 44 2.52 4.09 -3.90
C VAL A 44 1.97 3.10 -2.87
N LEU A 45 2.33 3.25 -1.60
CA LEU A 45 1.82 2.41 -0.51
C LEU A 45 0.29 2.41 -0.41
N CYS A 46 -0.34 3.58 -0.53
CA CYS A 46 -1.80 3.69 -0.51
C CYS A 46 -2.46 3.10 -1.77
N MET A 47 -1.79 3.21 -2.93
CA MET A 47 -2.27 2.59 -4.18
C MET A 47 -2.18 1.07 -4.12
N ASP A 48 -1.07 0.51 -3.63
CA ASP A 48 -0.91 -0.94 -3.47
C ASP A 48 -1.93 -1.49 -2.48
N ALA A 49 -2.18 -0.80 -1.38
CA ALA A 49 -3.22 -1.17 -0.42
C ALA A 49 -4.63 -1.16 -1.00
N ARG A 50 -4.95 -0.18 -1.86
CA ARG A 50 -6.26 -0.09 -2.53
C ARG A 50 -6.41 -1.14 -3.62
N SER A 51 -5.37 -1.33 -4.43
CA SER A 51 -5.30 -2.40 -5.44
C SER A 51 -5.46 -3.79 -4.82
N MET A 52 -4.86 -4.03 -3.64
CA MET A 52 -5.06 -5.26 -2.87
C MET A 52 -6.48 -5.39 -2.30
N LYS A 53 -7.09 -4.28 -1.86
CA LYS A 53 -8.49 -4.29 -1.40
C LYS A 53 -9.46 -4.59 -2.55
N ASP A 54 -9.21 -4.03 -3.73
CA ASP A 54 -9.99 -4.30 -4.93
C ASP A 54 -9.79 -5.75 -5.41
N ALA A 55 -8.57 -6.30 -5.35
CA ALA A 55 -8.32 -7.72 -5.62
C ALA A 55 -8.96 -8.66 -4.58
N SER A 56 -8.95 -8.28 -3.30
CA SER A 56 -9.63 -9.03 -2.23
C SER A 56 -11.16 -8.92 -2.33
N ALA A 57 -11.68 -7.81 -2.86
CA ALA A 57 -13.11 -7.60 -3.11
C ALA A 57 -13.60 -8.30 -4.39
N LEU A 58 -12.73 -8.45 -5.40
CA LEU A 58 -12.97 -9.28 -6.60
C LEU A 58 -12.81 -10.79 -6.33
N GLY A 59 -12.27 -11.19 -5.17
CA GLY A 59 -12.06 -12.57 -4.75
C GLY A 59 -13.22 -13.24 -4.02
N GLN A 60 -14.46 -12.73 -4.16
CA GLN A 60 -15.68 -13.44 -3.74
C GLN A 60 -16.71 -13.47 -4.89
N HIS A 61 -16.32 -14.03 -6.03
CA HIS A 61 -17.22 -14.81 -6.85
C HIS A 61 -16.44 -16.05 -7.30
N ASP A 62 -16.54 -17.10 -6.47
CA ASP A 62 -16.40 -18.48 -6.93
C ASP A 62 -17.66 -18.76 -7.78
N ASP A 63 -17.71 -18.18 -8.98
CA ASP A 63 -18.73 -18.52 -9.96
C ASP A 63 -18.38 -19.89 -10.54
N GLY A 64 -19.02 -20.92 -9.97
CA GLY A 64 -19.41 -22.14 -10.65
C GLY A 64 -18.28 -22.96 -11.28
N ILE A 65 -17.74 -23.91 -10.52
CA ILE A 65 -17.32 -25.17 -11.14
C ILE A 65 -18.59 -25.91 -11.57
N GLU A 66 -19.02 -25.58 -12.79
CA GLU A 66 -20.03 -26.30 -13.56
C GLU A 66 -19.53 -27.72 -13.88
N GLN A 67 -20.48 -28.65 -13.86
CA GLN A 67 -20.34 -30.09 -14.11
C GLN A 67 -19.58 -30.44 -15.39
N ALA A 68 -18.80 -31.52 -15.32
CA ALA A 68 -18.55 -32.36 -16.49
C ALA A 68 -18.44 -33.85 -16.06
N ALA A 69 -19.49 -34.59 -16.42
CA ALA A 69 -19.61 -36.03 -16.72
C ALA A 69 -19.00 -37.08 -15.76
#